data_AF-A0A8H5HWK1-F1
#
_entry.id   AF-A0A8H5HWK1-F1
#
_cell.length_a   1.000
_cell.length_b   1.000
_cell.length_c   1.000
_cell.angle_alpha   90.00
_cell.angle_beta   90.00
_cell.angle_gamma   90.00
#
_symmetry.space_group_name_H-M   'P 1'
#
loop_
_entity.id
_entity.type
_entity.pdbx_description
1 polymer ?
#
loop_
_entity_poly.entity_id
_entity_poly.type
_entity_poly.pdbx_seq_one_letter_code
_entity_poly.pdbx_strand_id
1 'polypeptide(L)'
;MTSDFQQILEASELPPPGPQYYAARRALWLRKSLQKSSDDSNVQAPRQLPPSTSRHKLENLLNSPDAIYDDQVWEGGIQKVWNGLSGGASLKRRLPMSLVIRIVHCAWIRDETWPVGAVAPEPDDVLDT
;
A
#
# COMPACT_ATOMS: atom_id res chain seq x y z
N MET A 1 19.86 -17.88 -11.24
CA MET A 1 19.04 -18.18 -10.04
C MET A 1 17.61 -17.82 -10.36
N THR A 2 16.72 -18.80 -10.52
CA THR A 2 15.28 -18.57 -10.73
C THR A 2 14.61 -18.28 -9.39
N SER A 3 13.70 -17.30 -9.36
CA SER A 3 12.93 -16.96 -8.15
C SER A 3 12.03 -18.14 -7.76
N ASP A 4 11.82 -18.33 -6.45
CA ASP A 4 10.86 -19.31 -5.91
C ASP A 4 9.45 -19.14 -6.51
N PHE A 5 9.05 -17.88 -6.78
CA PHE A 5 7.78 -17.65 -7.48
C PHE A 5 7.79 -18.11 -8.94
N GLN A 6 8.95 -18.07 -9.62
CA GLN A 6 9.07 -18.54 -10.99
C GLN A 6 8.84 -20.05 -11.07
N GLN A 7 9.37 -20.81 -10.11
CA GLN A 7 9.16 -22.25 -10.04
C GLN A 7 7.68 -22.62 -9.84
N ILE A 8 6.98 -21.88 -8.98
CA ILE A 8 5.52 -22.04 -8.77
C ILE A 8 4.77 -21.72 -10.07
N LEU A 9 5.18 -20.67 -10.78
CA LEU A 9 4.56 -20.26 -12.03
C LEU A 9 4.71 -21.33 -13.12
N GLU A 10 5.92 -21.91 -13.25
CA GLU A 10 6.23 -22.98 -14.21
C GLU A 10 5.52 -24.29 -13.89
N ALA A 11 5.24 -24.57 -12.60
CA ALA A 11 4.52 -25.75 -12.16
C ALA A 11 2.99 -25.61 -12.19
N SER A 12 2.46 -24.41 -12.47
CA SER A 12 1.02 -24.15 -12.47
C SER A 12 0.44 -24.11 -13.88
N GLU A 13 -0.69 -24.76 -14.09
CA GLU A 13 -1.45 -24.63 -15.34
C GLU A 13 -2.17 -23.27 -15.36
N LEU A 14 -1.70 -22.37 -16.21
CA LEU A 14 -2.28 -21.04 -16.40
C LEU A 14 -3.08 -20.99 -17.72
N PRO A 15 -4.17 -20.22 -17.77
CA PRO A 15 -4.91 -20.01 -19.01
C PRO A 15 -4.05 -19.28 -20.05
N PRO A 16 -4.46 -19.19 -21.32
CA PRO A 16 -3.75 -18.39 -22.32
C PRO A 16 -3.58 -16.93 -21.88
N PRO A 17 -2.52 -16.22 -22.33
CA PRO A 17 -2.28 -14.82 -21.99
C PRO A 17 -3.52 -13.93 -22.22
N GLY A 18 -3.88 -13.16 -21.20
CA GLY A 18 -5.08 -12.30 -21.18
C GLY A 18 -5.50 -11.94 -19.74
N PRO A 19 -6.67 -11.32 -19.55
CA PRO A 19 -7.16 -10.93 -18.22
C PRO A 19 -7.24 -12.11 -17.25
N GLN A 20 -7.67 -13.28 -17.74
CA GLN A 20 -7.73 -14.51 -16.95
C GLN A 20 -6.35 -15.02 -16.53
N TYR A 21 -5.33 -14.88 -17.39
CA TYR A 21 -3.94 -15.20 -17.04
C TYR A 21 -3.42 -14.31 -15.92
N TYR A 22 -3.69 -12.99 -16.00
CA TYR A 22 -3.35 -12.06 -14.93
C TYR A 22 -4.02 -12.46 -13.61
N ALA A 23 -5.33 -12.74 -13.64
CA ALA A 23 -6.07 -13.14 -12.46
C ALA A 23 -5.53 -14.43 -11.82
N ALA A 24 -5.27 -15.46 -12.63
CA ALA A 24 -4.71 -16.73 -12.17
C ALA A 24 -3.31 -16.58 -11.57
N ARG A 25 -2.41 -15.86 -12.26
CA ARG A 25 -1.05 -15.57 -11.78
C ARG A 25 -1.07 -14.75 -10.48
N ARG A 26 -1.96 -13.76 -10.37
CA ARG A 26 -2.14 -12.95 -9.15
C ARG A 26 -2.63 -13.80 -7.98
N ALA A 27 -3.56 -14.73 -8.21
CA ALA A 27 -4.02 -15.64 -7.17
C ALA A 27 -2.88 -16.51 -6.61
N LEU A 28 -2.00 -17.04 -7.48
CA LEU A 28 -0.80 -17.78 -7.06
C LEU A 28 0.16 -16.92 -6.24
N TRP A 29 0.41 -15.68 -6.67
CA TRP A 29 1.27 -14.74 -5.96
C TRP A 29 0.76 -14.47 -4.53
N LEU A 30 -0.55 -14.28 -4.39
CA LEU A 30 -1.19 -14.02 -3.10
C LEU A 30 -1.25 -15.26 -2.19
N ARG A 31 -1.34 -16.48 -2.75
CA ARG A 31 -1.41 -17.74 -1.97
C ARG A 31 -0.18 -17.95 -1.08
N LYS A 32 1.02 -17.61 -1.57
CA LYS A 32 2.27 -17.73 -0.80
C LYS A 32 2.29 -16.83 0.45
N SER A 33 1.63 -15.67 0.38
CA SER A 33 1.45 -14.79 1.54
C SER A 33 0.58 -15.43 2.63
N LEU A 34 -0.36 -16.30 2.24
CA LEU A 34 -1.32 -16.93 3.15
C LEU A 34 -0.74 -18.23 3.74
N GLN A 35 -0.08 -19.06 2.93
CA GLN A 35 0.50 -20.33 3.41
C GLN A 35 1.66 -20.14 4.41
N LYS A 36 2.41 -19.03 4.32
CA LYS A 36 3.44 -18.70 5.34
C LYS A 36 2.85 -18.50 6.75
N SER A 37 1.53 -18.36 6.88
CA SER A 37 0.87 -18.22 8.18
C SER A 37 0.29 -19.52 8.75
N SER A 38 0.26 -20.63 8.01
CA SER A 38 -0.43 -21.86 8.43
C SER A 38 0.49 -23.04 8.81
N ASP A 39 1.68 -23.17 8.21
CA ASP A 39 2.54 -24.36 8.40
C ASP A 39 3.85 -24.13 9.17
N ASP A 40 4.01 -22.96 9.81
CA ASP A 40 5.14 -22.72 10.69
C ASP A 40 4.65 -22.18 12.02
N SER A 41 4.63 -23.05 13.03
CA SER A 41 4.50 -22.70 14.44
C SER A 41 5.57 -21.73 14.95
N ASN A 42 6.42 -21.17 14.08
CA ASN A 42 7.41 -20.15 14.42
C ASN A 42 7.55 -18.97 13.41
N VAL A 43 6.68 -18.83 12.40
CA VAL A 43 6.62 -17.55 11.64
C VAL A 43 5.45 -16.75 12.16
N GLN A 44 5.66 -16.17 13.33
CA GLN A 44 4.77 -15.17 13.87
C GLN A 44 4.61 -14.07 12.81
N ALA A 45 3.37 -13.87 12.32
CA ALA A 45 3.01 -12.67 11.56
C ALA A 45 3.74 -11.49 12.24
N PRO A 46 4.57 -10.72 11.51
CA PRO A 46 5.60 -9.89 12.11
C PRO A 46 4.99 -9.12 13.25
N ARG A 47 5.36 -9.51 14.49
CA ARG A 47 4.64 -9.13 15.71
C ARG A 47 4.39 -7.64 15.61
N GLN A 48 3.13 -7.25 15.47
CA GLN A 48 2.81 -5.83 15.33
C GLN A 48 3.27 -5.20 16.64
N LEU A 49 4.41 -4.52 16.57
CA LEU A 49 4.91 -3.77 17.71
C LEU A 49 3.80 -2.81 18.11
N PRO A 50 3.52 -2.66 19.40
CA PRO A 50 2.52 -1.72 19.85
C PRO A 50 2.82 -0.35 19.23
N PRO A 51 1.78 0.37 18.77
CA PRO A 51 1.96 1.66 18.14
C PRO A 51 2.80 2.56 19.03
N SER A 52 3.81 3.23 18.44
CA SER A 52 4.51 4.28 19.17
C SER A 52 3.54 5.42 19.50
N THR A 53 3.83 6.19 20.54
CA THR A 53 3.11 7.43 20.83
C THR A 53 3.09 8.36 19.61
N SER A 54 4.18 8.40 18.84
CA SER A 54 4.24 9.15 17.57
C SER A 54 3.28 8.61 16.51
N ARG A 55 3.13 7.29 16.39
CA ARG A 55 2.16 6.67 15.48
C ARG A 55 0.74 7.01 15.90
N HIS A 56 0.40 6.92 17.18
CA HIS A 56 -0.92 7.29 17.67
C HIS A 56 -1.25 8.76 17.42
N LYS A 57 -0.28 9.67 17.63
CA LYS A 57 -0.47 11.10 17.29
C LYS A 57 -0.74 11.29 15.80
N LEU A 58 0.03 10.63 14.94
CA LEU A 58 -0.15 10.69 13.48
C LEU A 58 -1.51 10.12 13.06
N GLU A 59 -1.94 9.00 13.63
CA GLU A 59 -3.27 8.42 13.41
C GLU A 59 -4.37 9.40 13.83
N ASN A 60 -4.26 10.03 15.00
CA ASN A 60 -5.24 10.99 15.49
C ASN A 60 -5.32 12.24 14.61
N LEU A 61 -4.18 12.78 14.17
CA LEU A 61 -4.13 13.91 13.25
C LEU A 61 -4.80 13.57 11.92
N LEU A 62 -4.45 12.42 11.34
CA LEU A 62 -5.08 12.00 10.09
C LEU A 62 -6.56 11.70 10.29
N ASN A 63 -7.01 11.19 11.43
CA ASN A 63 -8.43 10.88 11.66
C ASN A 63 -9.33 12.11 11.87
N SER A 64 -8.79 13.33 11.92
CA SER A 64 -9.64 14.52 11.96
C SER A 64 -10.43 14.68 10.66
N PRO A 65 -11.65 15.23 10.72
CA PRO A 65 -12.35 15.65 9.51
C PRO A 65 -11.48 16.65 8.75
N ASP A 66 -11.49 16.55 7.42
CA ASP A 66 -10.74 17.43 6.51
C ASP A 66 -9.22 17.51 6.74
N ALA A 67 -8.63 16.53 7.46
CA ALA A 67 -7.18 16.42 7.71
C ALA A 67 -6.31 16.52 6.44
N ILE A 68 -6.88 16.16 5.29
CA ILE A 68 -6.20 16.18 3.99
C ILE A 68 -5.95 17.62 3.54
N TYR A 69 -6.91 18.52 3.81
CA TYR A 69 -6.91 19.92 3.38
C TYR A 69 -6.45 20.89 4.48
N ASP A 70 -6.40 20.45 5.73
CA ASP A 70 -6.02 21.30 6.86
C ASP A 70 -4.50 21.47 6.98
N ASP A 71 -4.04 22.73 6.87
CA ASP A 71 -2.62 23.10 6.99
C ASP A 71 -2.08 22.98 8.41
N GLN A 72 -2.91 23.16 9.44
CA GLN A 72 -2.50 22.95 10.82
C GLN A 72 -2.19 21.48 11.08
N VAL A 73 -2.95 20.58 10.47
CA VAL A 73 -2.72 19.13 10.54
C VAL A 73 -1.45 18.74 9.78
N TRP A 74 -1.17 19.40 8.66
CA TRP A 74 0.06 19.22 7.90
C TRP A 74 1.31 19.60 8.69
N GLU A 75 1.33 20.82 9.21
CA GLU A 75 2.42 21.35 10.04
C GLU A 75 2.54 20.61 11.37
N GLY A 76 1.43 20.10 11.91
CA GLY A 76 1.33 19.35 13.15
C GLY A 76 2.08 18.01 13.17
N GLY A 77 2.57 17.53 12.02
CA GLY A 77 3.52 16.42 11.97
C GLY A 77 3.52 15.60 10.68
N ILE A 78 2.51 15.76 9.83
CA ILE A 78 2.42 15.02 8.56
C ILE A 78 3.58 15.39 7.64
N GLN A 79 3.90 16.69 7.52
CA GLN A 79 5.00 17.18 6.68
C GLN A 79 6.33 16.50 7.02
N LYS A 80 6.63 16.34 8.31
CA LYS A 80 7.86 15.69 8.76
C LYS A 80 7.92 14.21 8.38
N VAL A 81 6.79 13.51 8.45
CA VAL A 81 6.72 12.11 8.04
C VAL A 81 6.83 11.99 6.52
N TRP A 82 6.14 12.85 5.77
CA TRP A 82 6.24 12.93 4.32
C TRP A 82 7.67 13.15 3.85
N ASN A 83 8.39 14.14 4.39
CA ASN A 83 9.78 14.43 4.03
C ASN A 83 10.71 13.22 4.25
N GLY A 84 10.44 12.43 5.30
CA GLY A 84 11.16 11.17 5.52
C GLY A 84 10.83 10.12 4.45
N LEU A 85 9.56 9.95 4.11
CA LEU A 85 9.11 8.99 3.11
C LEU A 85 9.61 9.34 1.70
N SER A 86 9.42 10.58 1.26
CA SER A 86 9.86 11.05 -0.06
C SER A 86 11.39 11.12 -0.19
N GLY A 87 12.09 11.38 0.91
CA GLY A 87 13.56 11.33 0.98
C GLY A 87 14.16 9.92 1.06
N GLY A 88 13.34 8.86 1.01
CA GLY A 88 13.81 7.47 1.05
C GLY A 88 14.33 7.02 2.43
N ALA A 89 13.92 7.70 3.51
CA ALA A 89 14.33 7.32 4.86
C ALA A 89 13.77 5.95 5.24
N SER A 90 14.62 5.10 5.82
CA SER A 90 14.20 3.79 6.30
C SER A 90 13.33 3.90 7.55
N LEU A 91 12.18 3.24 7.54
CA LEU A 91 11.25 3.23 8.66
C LEU A 91 11.77 2.33 9.79
N LYS A 92 12.10 2.94 10.94
CA LYS A 92 12.47 2.19 12.16
C LYS A 92 11.36 1.26 12.67
N ARG A 93 10.10 1.62 12.42
CA ARG A 93 8.90 0.83 12.73
C ARG A 93 8.00 0.82 11.52
N ARG A 94 7.37 -0.32 11.27
CA ARG A 94 6.40 -0.48 10.18
C ARG A 94 5.24 0.49 10.36
N LEU A 95 4.82 1.13 9.27
CA LEU A 95 3.66 1.98 9.22
C LEU A 95 2.55 1.26 8.42
N PRO A 96 1.29 1.26 8.89
CA PRO A 96 0.16 0.79 8.10
C PRO A 96 0.09 1.47 6.73
N MET A 97 -0.11 0.69 5.67
CA MET A 97 -0.22 1.22 4.31
C MET A 97 -1.36 2.22 4.15
N SER A 98 -2.46 2.02 4.87
CA SER A 98 -3.58 2.98 4.90
C SER A 98 -3.14 4.37 5.35
N LEU A 99 -2.25 4.48 6.34
CA LEU A 99 -1.71 5.77 6.79
C LEU A 99 -0.75 6.36 5.75
N VAL A 100 0.12 5.53 5.17
CA VAL A 100 1.05 5.97 4.11
C VAL A 100 0.27 6.61 2.95
N ILE A 101 -0.78 5.94 2.47
CA ILE A 101 -1.63 6.43 1.38
C ILE A 101 -2.23 7.80 1.73
N ARG A 102 -2.71 7.98 2.96
CA ARG A 102 -3.28 9.27 3.39
C ARG A 102 -2.24 10.38 3.47
N ILE A 103 -1.04 10.08 3.97
CA ILE A 103 0.08 11.05 4.03
C ILE A 103 0.47 11.49 2.62
N VAL A 104 0.59 10.54 1.70
CA VAL A 104 0.90 10.82 0.29
C VAL A 104 -0.21 11.67 -0.33
N HIS A 105 -1.48 11.36 -0.06
CA HIS A 105 -2.59 12.16 -0.54
C HIS A 105 -2.55 13.61 -0.01
N CYS A 106 -2.28 13.81 1.29
CA CYS A 106 -2.08 15.15 1.86
C CYS A 106 -0.98 15.94 1.14
N ALA A 107 0.11 15.27 0.73
CA ALA A 107 1.21 15.89 0.00
C ALA A 107 0.79 16.22 -1.44
N TRP A 108 0.17 15.29 -2.16
CA TRP A 108 -0.22 15.53 -3.54
C TRP A 108 -1.25 16.64 -3.72
N ILE A 109 -2.18 16.78 -2.77
CA ILE A 109 -3.14 17.89 -2.75
C ILE A 109 -2.42 19.23 -2.63
N ARG A 110 -1.34 19.31 -1.85
CA ARG A 110 -0.55 20.54 -1.64
C ARG A 110 0.39 20.86 -2.78
N ASP A 111 0.98 19.83 -3.37
CA ASP A 111 1.84 19.96 -4.54
C ASP A 111 1.02 20.21 -5.82
N GLU A 112 -0.31 20.32 -5.71
CA GLU A 112 -1.25 20.41 -6.84
C GLU A 112 -1.10 19.28 -7.86
N THR A 113 -0.50 18.16 -7.43
CA THR A 113 -0.26 16.97 -8.26
C THR A 113 -1.46 16.03 -8.27
N TRP A 114 -2.36 16.15 -7.29
CA TRP A 114 -3.65 15.45 -7.31
C TRP A 114 -4.77 16.41 -7.75
N PRO A 115 -5.43 16.16 -8.89
CA PRO A 115 -6.50 17.02 -9.36
C PRO A 115 -7.75 16.83 -8.50
N VAL A 116 -8.04 17.81 -7.64
CA VAL A 116 -9.24 17.81 -6.80
C VAL A 116 -10.47 17.85 -7.71
N GLY A 117 -11.33 16.83 -7.60
CA GLY A 117 -12.57 16.75 -8.36
C GLY A 117 -12.42 16.25 -9.81
N ALA A 118 -11.23 15.82 -10.23
CA ALA A 118 -11.12 15.12 -11.50
C ALA A 118 -11.77 13.74 -11.41
N VAL A 119 -12.67 13.48 -12.35
CA VAL A 119 -13.27 12.17 -12.57
C VAL A 119 -12.32 11.40 -13.46
N ALA A 120 -11.86 10.23 -12.99
CA ALA A 120 -11.11 9.32 -13.84
C ALA A 120 -11.97 8.99 -15.08
N PRO A 121 -11.41 9.05 -16.30
CA PRO A 121 -12.10 8.56 -17.49
C PRO A 121 -12.57 7.12 -17.28
N GLU A 122 -13.61 6.72 -18.02
CA GLU A 122 -14.02 5.31 -18.04
C GLU A 122 -12.81 4.43 -18.42
N PRO A 123 -12.64 3.27 -17.76
CA PRO A 123 -11.51 2.41 -18.05
C PRO A 123 -11.62 1.85 -19.48
N ASP A 124 -10.56 2.04 -20.27
CA ASP A 124 -10.40 1.49 -21.63
C ASP A 124 -10.30 -0.06 -21.66
N ASP A 125 -10.48 -0.73 -20.52
CA ASP A 125 -10.41 -2.18 -20.37
C ASP A 125 -11.64 -2.91 -20.94
N VAL A 126 -12.65 -2.19 -21.41
CA VAL A 126 -13.81 -2.75 -22.11
C VAL A 126 -13.40 -3.02 -23.56
N LEU A 127 -13.04 -4.27 -23.86
CA LEU A 127 -12.93 -4.74 -25.23
C LEU A 127 -14.33 -4.67 -25.87
N ASP A 128 -14.51 -3.75 -26.82
CA ASP A 128 -15.67 -3.77 -27.72
C ASP A 128 -15.75 -5.16 -28.38
N THR A 129 -16.75 -5.93 -27.97
CA THR A 129 -17.04 -7.30 -28.46
C THR A 129 -17.59 -7.30 -29.87
#